data_AF-A0A353GJW1-F1
#
_entry.id   AF-A0A353GJW1-F1
#
_cell.length_a   1.000
_cell.length_b   1.000
_cell.length_c   1.000
_cell.angle_alpha   90.00
_cell.angle_beta   90.00
_cell.angle_gamma   90.00
#
_symmetry.space_group_name_H-M   'P 1'
#
loop_
_entity.id
_entity.type
_entity.pdbx_description
1 polymer ?
#
loop_
_entity_poly.entity_id
_entity_poly.type
_entity_poly.pdbx_seq_one_letter_code
_entity_poly.pdbx_strand_id
1 'polypeptide(L)'
;MPKKIAVVLAGCGRMDGSEVHESTLSLLYLAQGGALYHCFAPNDPQVAVIDNLTGKVSEGATRNQMVEAARIARGKIQPLADLEPSEFDGLVVPGGSGGFKNLSVGPGNVHPQLRRVVEGFYNAGKPMAFICIAPVLAARVLGVQGVELTIGNDAETAAEIERTGAHHIVARVNECVADETLKVVSTPAYMLGPGIADIAAGIQSCIKKLLSWA
;
A
#
# COMPACT_ATOMS: atom_id res chain seq x y z
N MET A 1 -6.35 21.17 -12.88
CA MET A 1 -5.56 20.10 -13.51
C MET A 1 -5.87 18.79 -12.79
N PRO A 2 -5.87 17.64 -13.48
CA PRO A 2 -6.10 16.35 -12.82
C PRO A 2 -4.98 16.07 -11.82
N LYS A 3 -5.33 15.51 -10.65
CA LYS A 3 -4.36 15.12 -9.61
C LYS A 3 -3.48 14.00 -10.12
N LYS A 4 -2.19 14.02 -9.81
CA LYS A 4 -1.22 12.96 -10.14
C LYS A 4 -0.94 12.12 -8.91
N ILE A 5 -1.32 10.84 -8.91
CA ILE A 5 -1.17 9.96 -7.76
C ILE A 5 -0.11 8.89 -8.06
N ALA A 6 0.88 8.78 -7.19
CA ALA A 6 1.85 7.69 -7.23
C ALA A 6 1.24 6.43 -6.63
N VAL A 7 1.42 5.27 -7.26
CA VAL A 7 0.94 3.98 -6.76
C VAL A 7 2.14 3.04 -6.64
N VAL A 8 2.48 2.62 -5.42
CA VAL A 8 3.63 1.73 -5.18
C VAL A 8 3.16 0.29 -5.10
N LEU A 9 3.63 -0.52 -6.04
CA LEU A 9 3.41 -1.96 -6.14
C LEU A 9 4.70 -2.71 -5.77
N ALA A 10 4.59 -4.02 -5.55
CA ALA A 10 5.72 -4.86 -5.14
C ALA A 10 5.57 -6.31 -5.62
N GLY A 11 5.26 -6.50 -6.91
CA GLY A 11 4.96 -7.78 -7.54
C GLY A 11 3.48 -7.93 -7.92
N CYS A 12 3.03 -9.14 -8.26
CA CYS A 12 1.68 -9.40 -8.76
C CYS A 12 1.08 -10.70 -8.19
N GLY A 13 0.46 -10.63 -7.02
CA GLY A 13 -0.17 -11.76 -6.34
C GLY A 13 -0.08 -11.61 -4.83
N ARG A 14 -1.17 -11.82 -4.09
CA ARG A 14 -1.24 -11.56 -2.63
C ARG A 14 -0.06 -12.13 -1.83
N MET A 15 0.40 -13.35 -2.14
CA MET A 15 1.36 -14.09 -1.29
C MET A 15 2.83 -13.78 -1.59
N ASP A 16 3.13 -13.25 -2.77
CA ASP A 16 4.50 -12.96 -3.23
C ASP A 16 4.68 -11.56 -3.86
N GLY A 17 3.61 -10.76 -3.92
CA GLY A 17 3.64 -9.35 -4.28
C GLY A 17 2.37 -8.59 -3.88
N SER A 18 2.01 -7.55 -4.65
CA SER A 18 0.82 -6.74 -4.38
C SER A 18 -0.47 -7.54 -4.58
N GLU A 19 -1.46 -7.32 -3.72
CA GLU A 19 -2.79 -7.91 -3.87
C GLU A 19 -3.48 -7.34 -5.12
N VAL A 20 -3.96 -8.22 -5.99
CA VAL A 20 -4.37 -7.84 -7.36
C VAL A 20 -5.69 -7.09 -7.35
N HIS A 21 -6.67 -7.49 -6.54
CA HIS A 21 -7.95 -6.80 -6.47
C HIS A 21 -7.82 -5.44 -5.78
N GLU A 22 -7.10 -5.34 -4.67
CA GLU A 22 -6.82 -4.09 -3.97
C GLU A 22 -6.12 -3.09 -4.90
N SER A 23 -5.12 -3.56 -5.64
CA SER A 23 -4.40 -2.74 -6.61
C SER A 23 -5.33 -2.28 -7.73
N THR A 24 -6.06 -3.20 -8.37
CA THR A 24 -6.95 -2.85 -9.49
C THR A 24 -8.13 -1.97 -9.09
N LEU A 25 -8.71 -2.18 -7.90
CA LEU A 25 -9.76 -1.32 -7.32
C LEU A 25 -9.21 0.08 -7.01
N SER A 26 -7.99 0.17 -6.47
CA SER A 26 -7.34 1.46 -6.24
C SER A 26 -7.17 2.24 -7.55
N LEU A 27 -6.62 1.59 -8.60
CA LEU A 27 -6.47 2.19 -9.92
C LEU A 27 -7.82 2.59 -10.54
N LEU A 28 -8.85 1.76 -10.39
CA LEU A 28 -10.21 2.04 -10.84
C LEU A 28 -10.77 3.31 -10.18
N TYR A 29 -10.71 3.39 -8.85
CA TYR A 29 -11.29 4.52 -8.11
C TYR A 29 -10.50 5.81 -8.26
N LEU A 30 -9.18 5.73 -8.47
CA LEU A 30 -8.38 6.88 -8.87
C LEU A 30 -8.84 7.42 -10.23
N ALA A 31 -9.01 6.55 -11.22
CA ALA A 31 -9.48 6.94 -12.56
C ALA A 31 -10.91 7.50 -12.53
N GLN A 32 -11.83 6.85 -11.79
CA GLN A 32 -13.20 7.35 -11.63
C GLN A 32 -13.26 8.70 -10.89
N GLY A 33 -12.30 8.95 -9.99
CA GLY A 33 -12.13 10.24 -9.32
C GLY A 33 -11.48 11.33 -10.18
N GLY A 34 -11.17 11.04 -11.46
CA GLY A 34 -10.56 11.99 -12.39
C GLY A 34 -9.05 12.22 -12.17
N ALA A 35 -8.40 11.39 -11.36
CA ALA A 35 -6.95 11.46 -11.14
C ALA A 35 -6.19 10.69 -12.24
N LEU A 36 -5.00 11.18 -12.56
CA LEU A 36 -3.97 10.42 -13.24
C LEU A 36 -3.17 9.63 -12.21
N TYR A 37 -2.78 8.41 -12.55
CA TYR A 37 -1.90 7.60 -11.69
C TYR A 37 -0.66 7.13 -12.43
N HIS A 38 0.44 6.97 -11.68
CA HIS A 38 1.67 6.38 -12.17
C HIS A 38 2.11 5.29 -11.21
N CYS A 39 2.35 4.10 -11.74
CA CYS A 39 2.78 2.97 -10.93
C CYS A 39 4.29 2.96 -10.78
N PHE A 40 4.75 2.57 -9.60
CA PHE A 40 6.15 2.39 -9.25
C PHE A 40 6.34 1.04 -8.54
N ALA A 41 7.51 0.44 -8.67
CA ALA A 41 7.89 -0.73 -7.88
C ALA A 41 9.41 -0.80 -7.72
N PRO A 42 9.93 -1.37 -6.62
CA PRO A 42 11.35 -1.66 -6.52
C PRO A 42 11.79 -2.57 -7.67
N ASN A 43 12.90 -2.25 -8.33
CA ASN A 43 13.48 -3.13 -9.35
C ASN A 43 14.39 -4.19 -8.70
N ASP A 44 13.82 -4.93 -7.76
CA ASP A 44 14.52 -5.88 -6.90
C ASP A 44 13.91 -7.29 -7.03
N PRO A 45 14.64 -8.36 -6.65
CA PRO A 45 14.06 -9.69 -6.53
C PRO A 45 12.89 -9.73 -5.55
N GLN A 46 11.88 -10.58 -5.80
CA GLN A 46 10.90 -10.95 -4.78
C GLN A 46 11.58 -11.79 -3.69
N VAL A 47 11.14 -11.65 -2.44
CA VAL A 47 11.67 -12.43 -1.30
C VAL A 47 11.41 -13.93 -1.47
N ALA A 48 10.28 -14.29 -2.09
CA ALA A 48 9.94 -15.65 -2.48
C ALA A 48 9.03 -15.62 -3.71
N VAL A 49 8.93 -16.75 -4.40
CA VAL A 49 7.91 -17.00 -5.42
C VAL A 49 6.96 -18.04 -4.87
N ILE A 50 5.66 -17.74 -4.83
CA ILE A 50 4.65 -18.61 -4.24
C ILE A 50 3.74 -19.14 -5.34
N ASP A 51 3.48 -20.45 -5.33
CA ASP A 51 2.39 -21.01 -6.10
C ASP A 51 1.08 -20.72 -5.38
N ASN A 52 0.25 -19.85 -5.97
CA ASN A 52 -0.99 -19.43 -5.34
C ASN A 52 -2.07 -20.51 -5.24
N LEU A 53 -1.95 -21.62 -5.98
CA LEU A 53 -2.86 -22.76 -5.88
C LEU A 53 -2.57 -23.59 -4.62
N THR A 54 -1.29 -23.80 -4.33
CA THR A 54 -0.85 -24.68 -3.22
C THR A 54 -0.45 -23.91 -1.96
N GLY A 55 -0.19 -22.60 -2.07
CA GLY A 55 0.34 -21.77 -0.99
C GLY A 55 1.81 -22.04 -0.67
N LYS A 56 2.51 -22.84 -1.48
CA LYS A 56 3.89 -23.27 -1.23
C LYS A 56 4.89 -22.43 -2.00
N VAL A 57 6.10 -22.33 -1.45
CA VAL A 57 7.24 -21.75 -2.15
C VAL A 57 7.55 -22.60 -3.38
N SER A 58 7.72 -21.93 -4.53
CA SER A 58 8.23 -22.54 -5.76
C SER A 58 9.75 -22.61 -5.69
N GLU A 59 10.27 -23.70 -5.15
CA GLU A 59 11.72 -23.88 -4.94
C GLU A 59 12.54 -23.62 -6.22
N GLY A 60 13.60 -22.82 -6.09
CA GLY A 60 14.49 -22.44 -7.19
C GLY A 60 13.92 -21.40 -8.18
N ALA A 61 12.66 -21.00 -8.06
CA ALA A 61 12.08 -19.95 -8.90
C ALA A 61 12.46 -18.56 -8.37
N THR A 62 12.79 -17.65 -9.28
CA THR A 62 13.03 -16.24 -8.98
C THR A 62 12.17 -15.35 -9.87
N ARG A 63 11.74 -14.21 -9.32
CA ARG A 63 10.98 -13.17 -10.03
C ARG A 63 11.44 -11.80 -9.55
N ASN A 64 11.26 -10.79 -10.39
CA ASN A 64 11.54 -9.40 -10.06
C ASN A 64 10.24 -8.64 -9.77
N GLN A 65 10.24 -7.85 -8.70
CA GLN A 65 9.06 -7.15 -8.21
C GLN A 65 8.46 -6.20 -9.25
N MET A 66 9.28 -5.39 -9.92
CA MET A 66 8.83 -4.44 -10.94
C MET A 66 8.34 -5.14 -12.21
N VAL A 67 9.05 -6.18 -12.68
CA VAL A 67 8.65 -6.98 -13.85
C VAL A 67 7.27 -7.61 -13.63
N GLU A 68 7.04 -8.18 -12.46
CA GLU A 68 5.74 -8.80 -12.15
C GLU A 68 4.65 -7.74 -11.91
N ALA A 69 4.96 -6.64 -11.21
CA ALA A 69 4.02 -5.52 -11.02
C ALA A 69 3.59 -4.86 -12.34
N ALA A 70 4.43 -4.91 -13.39
CA ALA A 70 4.09 -4.42 -14.73
C ALA A 70 2.86 -5.12 -15.31
N ARG A 71 2.51 -6.33 -14.85
CA ARG A 71 1.28 -7.05 -15.24
C ARG A 71 0.04 -6.27 -14.79
N ILE A 72 0.02 -5.78 -13.54
CA ILE A 72 -1.06 -4.94 -12.99
C ILE A 72 -1.09 -3.61 -13.74
N ALA A 73 0.07 -2.98 -13.94
CA ALA A 73 0.20 -1.66 -14.54
C ALA A 73 0.10 -1.63 -16.08
N ARG A 74 -0.14 -2.79 -16.73
CA ARG A 74 -0.17 -2.93 -18.21
C ARG A 74 1.10 -2.34 -18.88
N GLY A 75 2.26 -2.58 -18.29
CA GLY A 75 3.56 -2.07 -18.74
C GLY A 75 3.87 -0.62 -18.41
N LYS A 76 2.94 0.14 -17.81
CA LYS A 76 3.13 1.55 -17.43
C LYS A 76 3.62 1.68 -15.99
N ILE A 77 4.87 1.28 -15.75
CA ILE A 77 5.48 1.28 -14.42
C ILE A 77 6.93 1.78 -14.49
N GLN A 78 7.38 2.47 -13.45
CA GLN A 78 8.76 2.97 -13.32
C GLN A 78 9.44 2.40 -12.05
N PRO A 79 10.79 2.41 -11.99
CA PRO A 79 11.50 2.04 -10.78
C PRO A 79 11.12 2.96 -9.61
N LEU A 80 10.91 2.39 -8.42
CA LEU A 80 10.59 3.18 -7.21
C LEU A 80 11.70 4.16 -6.81
N ALA A 81 12.94 3.88 -7.23
CA ALA A 81 14.06 4.80 -7.07
C ALA A 81 13.83 6.14 -7.80
N ASP A 82 13.08 6.14 -8.90
CA ASP A 82 12.84 7.32 -9.74
C ASP A 82 11.60 8.14 -9.28
N LEU A 83 10.88 7.66 -8.26
CA LEU A 83 9.72 8.38 -7.73
C LEU A 83 10.20 9.63 -6.98
N GLU A 84 9.87 10.81 -7.51
CA GLU A 84 10.07 12.11 -6.87
C GLU A 84 8.75 12.60 -6.24
N PRO A 85 8.61 12.60 -4.90
CA PRO A 85 7.37 13.00 -4.24
C PRO A 85 6.88 14.41 -4.59
N SER A 86 7.77 15.31 -5.02
CA SER A 86 7.43 16.66 -5.46
C SER A 86 6.56 16.69 -6.72
N GLU A 87 6.62 15.67 -7.59
CA GLU A 87 5.90 15.60 -8.87
C GLU A 87 4.46 15.05 -8.78
N PHE A 88 4.08 14.54 -7.61
CA PHE A 88 2.80 13.87 -7.36
C PHE A 88 1.99 14.59 -6.29
N ASP A 89 0.67 14.52 -6.34
CA ASP A 89 -0.24 15.12 -5.37
C ASP A 89 -0.63 14.16 -4.24
N GLY A 90 -0.33 12.86 -4.36
CA GLY A 90 -0.57 11.87 -3.32
C GLY A 90 0.02 10.50 -3.63
N LEU A 91 -0.04 9.61 -2.63
CA LEU A 91 0.53 8.26 -2.68
C LEU A 91 -0.52 7.21 -2.34
N VAL A 92 -0.49 6.06 -3.02
CA VAL A 92 -1.24 4.85 -2.66
C VAL A 92 -0.29 3.66 -2.54
N VAL A 93 -0.41 2.90 -1.46
CA VAL A 93 0.30 1.63 -1.27
C VAL A 93 -0.74 0.53 -1.00
N PRO A 94 -1.09 -0.28 -2.02
CA PRO A 94 -1.91 -1.47 -1.85
C PRO A 94 -1.24 -2.52 -0.95
N GLY A 95 -2.02 -3.44 -0.40
CA GLY A 95 -1.50 -4.53 0.42
C GLY A 95 -1.04 -5.74 -0.38
N GLY A 96 -1.24 -6.91 0.23
CA GLY A 96 -0.62 -8.17 -0.17
C GLY A 96 0.50 -8.54 0.80
N SER A 97 0.45 -9.76 1.35
CA SER A 97 1.47 -10.23 2.29
C SER A 97 2.84 -10.39 1.63
N GLY A 98 2.88 -10.74 0.35
CA GLY A 98 4.10 -10.72 -0.45
C GLY A 98 4.62 -9.31 -0.68
N GLY A 99 3.73 -8.37 -0.99
CA GLY A 99 4.06 -6.96 -1.15
C GLY A 99 4.64 -6.37 0.13
N PHE A 100 4.04 -6.67 1.29
CA PHE A 100 4.58 -6.30 2.59
C PHE A 100 5.98 -6.85 2.83
N LYS A 101 6.22 -8.14 2.52
CA LYS A 101 7.55 -8.76 2.66
C LYS A 101 8.58 -8.11 1.73
N ASN A 102 8.21 -7.87 0.47
CA ASN A 102 9.06 -7.26 -0.54
C ASN A 102 9.40 -5.79 -0.22
N LEU A 103 8.45 -5.07 0.39
CA LEU A 103 8.62 -3.69 0.87
C LEU A 103 9.17 -3.60 2.29
N SER A 104 9.63 -4.72 2.85
CA SER A 104 10.32 -4.81 4.13
C SER A 104 11.75 -5.34 3.94
N VAL A 105 12.64 -5.04 4.87
CA VAL A 105 14.02 -5.55 4.93
C VAL A 105 14.33 -6.09 6.33
N GLY A 106 14.94 -7.29 6.38
CA GLY A 106 15.42 -7.89 7.62
C GLY A 106 14.32 -8.06 8.68
N PRO A 107 14.59 -7.84 9.98
CA PRO A 107 13.65 -8.09 11.10
C PRO A 107 12.50 -7.05 11.17
N GLY A 108 11.86 -6.77 10.03
CA GLY A 108 10.69 -5.91 9.94
C GLY A 108 10.97 -4.43 9.67
N ASN A 109 12.16 -4.04 9.18
CA ASN A 109 12.36 -2.64 8.78
C ASN A 109 11.71 -2.36 7.41
N VAL A 110 11.35 -1.11 7.14
CA VAL A 110 10.77 -0.70 5.85
C VAL A 110 11.87 -0.61 4.79
N HIS A 111 11.58 -1.07 3.56
CA HIS A 111 12.50 -0.97 2.44
C HIS A 111 12.98 0.49 2.24
N PRO A 112 14.29 0.75 2.08
CA PRO A 112 14.82 2.12 2.07
C PRO A 112 14.17 3.04 1.03
N GLN A 113 13.88 2.53 -0.16
CA GLN A 113 13.21 3.31 -1.20
C GLN A 113 11.77 3.68 -0.79
N LEU A 114 11.05 2.76 -0.14
CA LEU A 114 9.70 3.05 0.35
C LEU A 114 9.74 4.06 1.50
N ARG A 115 10.67 3.89 2.45
CA ARG A 115 10.89 4.84 3.54
C ARG A 115 11.12 6.27 3.00
N ARG A 116 12.06 6.43 2.07
CA ARG A 116 12.34 7.72 1.40
C ARG A 116 11.08 8.33 0.79
N VAL A 117 10.27 7.52 0.10
CA VAL A 117 9.04 7.98 -0.54
C VAL A 117 8.02 8.43 0.50
N VAL A 118 7.71 7.61 1.50
CA VAL A 118 6.73 7.95 2.55
C VAL A 118 7.15 9.19 3.32
N GLU A 119 8.42 9.28 3.74
CA GLU A 119 8.97 10.48 4.40
C GLU A 119 8.90 11.71 3.49
N GLY A 120 9.14 11.56 2.19
CA GLY A 120 9.05 12.65 1.22
C GLY A 120 7.62 13.18 1.03
N PHE A 121 6.61 12.31 0.95
CA PHE A 121 5.20 12.72 0.90
C PHE A 121 4.77 13.38 2.22
N TYR A 122 5.17 12.81 3.37
CA TYR A 122 4.93 13.37 4.69
C TYR A 122 5.51 14.79 4.82
N ASN A 123 6.81 14.97 4.52
CA ASN A 123 7.50 16.26 4.62
C ASN A 123 6.91 17.32 3.68
N ALA A 124 6.33 16.89 2.55
CA ALA A 124 5.63 17.77 1.61
C ALA A 124 4.17 18.06 2.02
N GLY A 125 3.66 17.48 3.10
CA GLY A 125 2.27 17.62 3.54
C GLY A 125 1.26 17.04 2.55
N LYS A 126 1.67 16.01 1.79
CA LYS A 126 0.87 15.39 0.72
C LYS A 126 0.19 14.12 1.23
N PRO A 127 -1.08 13.89 0.85
CA PRO A 127 -1.86 12.78 1.37
C PRO A 127 -1.35 11.41 0.90
N MET A 128 -1.53 10.41 1.76
CA MET A 128 -1.09 9.04 1.52
C MET A 128 -2.19 8.05 1.92
N ALA A 129 -2.37 7.00 1.12
CA ALA A 129 -3.33 5.94 1.37
C ALA A 129 -2.63 4.58 1.50
N PHE A 130 -2.95 3.82 2.55
CA PHE A 130 -2.40 2.49 2.81
C PHE A 130 -3.53 1.48 2.98
N ILE A 131 -3.43 0.33 2.30
CA ILE A 131 -4.54 -0.63 2.22
C ILE A 131 -4.09 -1.98 2.80
N CYS A 132 -5.00 -2.66 3.52
CA CYS A 132 -4.80 -4.00 4.05
C CYS A 132 -3.67 -4.06 5.08
N ILE A 133 -2.57 -4.75 4.79
CA ILE A 133 -1.41 -4.87 5.68
C ILE A 133 -0.41 -3.69 5.52
N ALA A 134 -0.52 -2.91 4.43
CA ALA A 134 0.37 -1.78 4.16
C ALA A 134 0.43 -0.70 5.27
N PRO A 135 -0.63 -0.43 6.07
CA PRO A 135 -0.57 0.51 7.19
C PRO A 135 0.50 0.17 8.23
N VAL A 136 0.92 -1.09 8.36
CA VAL A 136 2.07 -1.47 9.21
C VAL A 136 3.36 -0.81 8.72
N LEU A 137 3.56 -0.68 7.41
CA LEU A 137 4.72 0.03 6.83
C LEU A 137 4.64 1.53 7.13
N ALA A 138 3.45 2.12 7.04
CA ALA A 138 3.24 3.52 7.41
C ALA A 138 3.56 3.77 8.89
N ALA A 139 3.06 2.90 9.79
CA ALA A 139 3.33 2.96 11.22
C ALA A 139 4.84 2.93 11.53
N ARG A 140 5.61 2.06 10.85
CA ARG A 140 7.07 1.98 11.03
C ARG A 140 7.86 3.20 10.50
N VAL A 141 7.24 4.03 9.67
CA VAL A 141 7.85 5.27 9.18
C VAL A 141 7.38 6.47 10.00
N LEU A 142 6.07 6.56 10.26
CA LEU A 142 5.39 7.73 10.80
C LEU A 142 4.90 7.56 12.25
N GLY A 143 5.19 6.42 12.88
CA GLY A 143 4.69 6.10 14.22
C GLY A 143 5.18 7.07 15.29
N VAL A 144 6.41 7.57 15.18
CA VAL A 144 6.92 8.58 16.13
C VAL A 144 6.21 9.93 16.01
N GLN A 145 5.46 10.16 14.93
CA GLN A 145 4.58 11.32 14.74
C GLN A 145 3.16 11.09 15.26
N GLY A 146 2.84 9.88 15.77
CA GLY A 146 1.52 9.54 16.31
C GLY A 146 0.45 9.32 15.25
N VAL A 147 0.81 8.79 14.07
CA VAL A 147 -0.15 8.58 12.96
C VAL A 147 -1.33 7.71 13.37
N GLU A 148 -2.54 8.14 13.03
CA GLU A 148 -3.76 7.33 13.20
C GLU A 148 -4.04 6.48 11.94
N LEU A 149 -4.21 5.17 12.11
CA LEU A 149 -4.45 4.25 10.99
C LEU A 149 -5.17 2.97 11.42
N THR A 150 -5.57 2.14 10.46
CA THR A 150 -6.28 0.87 10.71
C THR A 150 -5.74 -0.26 9.85
N ILE A 151 -5.70 -1.46 10.42
CA ILE A 151 -5.60 -2.73 9.68
C ILE A 151 -6.86 -3.59 9.84
N GLY A 152 -7.91 -3.05 10.45
CA GLY A 152 -9.11 -3.80 10.83
C GLY A 152 -9.16 -4.08 12.32
N ASN A 153 -9.17 -5.36 12.72
CA ASN A 153 -9.36 -5.76 14.12
C ASN A 153 -8.44 -6.90 14.58
N ASP A 154 -7.35 -7.18 13.86
CA ASP A 154 -6.36 -8.16 14.29
C ASP A 154 -5.54 -7.62 15.47
N ALA A 155 -5.72 -8.20 16.65
CA ALA A 155 -5.16 -7.67 17.89
C ALA A 155 -3.62 -7.75 17.94
N GLU A 156 -3.03 -8.77 17.32
CA GLU A 156 -1.57 -8.94 17.29
C GLU A 156 -0.93 -7.88 16.40
N THR A 157 -1.43 -7.70 15.18
CA THR A 157 -0.95 -6.67 14.24
C THR A 157 -1.19 -5.26 14.78
N ALA A 158 -2.34 -5.01 15.42
CA ALA A 158 -2.61 -3.73 16.08
C ALA A 158 -1.58 -3.43 17.18
N ALA A 159 -1.22 -4.42 18.01
CA ALA A 159 -0.19 -4.25 19.02
C ALA A 159 1.21 -3.99 18.43
N GLU A 160 1.54 -4.54 17.25
CA GLU A 160 2.77 -4.19 16.55
C GLU A 160 2.79 -2.75 16.06
N ILE A 161 1.65 -2.24 15.58
CA ILE A 161 1.47 -0.85 15.16
C ILE A 161 1.69 0.09 16.35
N GLU A 162 1.04 -0.17 17.49
CA GLU A 162 1.16 0.67 18.70
C GLU A 162 2.60 0.75 19.22
N ARG A 163 3.39 -0.33 19.08
CA ARG A 163 4.82 -0.33 19.47
C ARG A 163 5.68 0.65 18.66
N THR A 164 5.20 1.11 17.50
CA THR A 164 5.90 2.12 16.69
C THR A 164 5.62 3.55 17.14
N GLY A 165 4.65 3.77 18.04
CA GLY A 165 4.11 5.07 18.43
C GLY A 165 2.87 5.52 17.64
N ALA A 166 2.50 4.79 16.59
CA ALA A 166 1.26 5.01 15.85
C ALA A 166 0.02 4.60 16.68
N HIS A 167 -1.15 5.11 16.31
CA HIS A 167 -2.42 4.80 16.95
C HIS A 167 -3.31 3.96 16.03
N HIS A 168 -3.57 2.72 16.43
CA HIS A 168 -4.44 1.80 15.70
C HIS A 168 -5.91 2.03 16.07
N ILE A 169 -6.72 2.34 15.07
CA ILE A 169 -8.16 2.51 15.19
C ILE A 169 -8.86 1.31 14.56
N VAL A 170 -9.73 0.64 15.31
CA VAL A 170 -10.50 -0.50 14.77
C VAL A 170 -11.52 0.00 13.74
N ALA A 171 -11.54 -0.63 12.56
CA ALA A 171 -12.47 -0.31 11.48
C ALA A 171 -13.07 -1.58 10.86
N ARG A 172 -14.28 -1.47 10.31
CA ARG A 172 -14.92 -2.53 9.53
C ARG A 172 -14.35 -2.56 8.10
N VAL A 173 -14.56 -3.67 7.39
CA VAL A 173 -14.06 -3.87 6.01
C VAL A 173 -14.48 -2.75 5.04
N ASN A 174 -15.68 -2.19 5.22
CA ASN A 174 -16.25 -1.15 4.37
C ASN A 174 -15.96 0.28 4.85
N GLU A 175 -15.10 0.43 5.86
CA GLU A 175 -14.71 1.72 6.44
C GLU A 175 -13.25 2.05 6.13
N CYS A 176 -12.88 3.32 6.35
CA CYS A 176 -11.50 3.77 6.35
C CYS A 176 -11.28 4.71 7.55
N VAL A 177 -10.05 4.75 8.04
CA VAL A 177 -9.61 5.68 9.09
C VAL A 177 -8.73 6.73 8.44
N ALA A 178 -9.00 8.00 8.76
CA ALA A 178 -8.34 9.14 8.16
C ALA A 178 -7.75 10.04 9.26
N ASP A 179 -6.43 10.08 9.33
CA ASP A 179 -5.69 11.07 10.10
C ASP A 179 -5.70 12.40 9.33
N GLU A 180 -6.52 13.35 9.78
CA GLU A 180 -6.65 14.67 9.14
C GLU A 180 -5.39 15.53 9.31
N THR A 181 -4.58 15.26 10.34
CA THR A 181 -3.39 16.06 10.67
C THR A 181 -2.22 15.65 9.79
N LEU A 182 -1.93 14.35 9.72
CA LEU A 182 -0.82 13.81 8.93
C LEU A 182 -1.24 13.44 7.50
N LYS A 183 -2.53 13.58 7.16
CA LYS A 183 -3.14 13.25 5.87
C LYS A 183 -2.89 11.80 5.44
N VAL A 184 -3.02 10.88 6.38
CA VAL A 184 -2.92 9.44 6.13
C VAL A 184 -4.31 8.84 6.18
N VAL A 185 -4.70 8.10 5.15
CA VAL A 185 -5.93 7.32 5.15
C VAL A 185 -5.61 5.84 4.99
N SER A 186 -6.33 4.98 5.70
CA SER A 186 -6.14 3.53 5.62
C SER A 186 -7.44 2.77 5.69
N THR A 187 -7.47 1.57 5.12
CA THR A 187 -8.66 0.69 5.13
C THR A 187 -8.25 -0.79 5.23
N PRO A 188 -9.05 -1.65 5.90
CA PRO A 188 -8.65 -3.03 6.17
C PRO A 188 -8.61 -3.94 4.93
N ALA A 189 -9.46 -3.71 3.93
CA ALA A 189 -9.59 -4.57 2.74
C ALA A 189 -9.52 -6.08 3.07
N TYR A 190 -8.61 -6.86 2.47
CA TYR A 190 -8.53 -8.31 2.69
C TYR A 190 -7.99 -8.75 4.06
N MET A 191 -7.64 -7.83 4.96
CA MET A 191 -7.48 -8.18 6.38
C MET A 191 -8.80 -8.72 6.95
N LEU A 192 -9.95 -8.24 6.44
CA LEU A 192 -11.28 -8.59 6.94
C LEU A 192 -12.25 -9.10 5.86
N GLY A 193 -12.11 -8.64 4.62
CA GLY A 193 -13.11 -8.86 3.57
C GLY A 193 -13.11 -10.27 3.01
N PRO A 194 -14.26 -10.98 3.00
CA PRO A 194 -14.34 -12.33 2.43
C PRO A 194 -14.35 -12.33 0.90
N GLY A 195 -14.71 -11.21 0.26
CA GLY A 195 -14.83 -11.10 -1.19
C GLY A 195 -14.49 -9.71 -1.73
N ILE A 196 -14.36 -9.64 -3.06
CA ILE A 196 -14.00 -8.41 -3.76
C ILE A 196 -15.03 -7.29 -3.56
N ALA A 197 -16.32 -7.63 -3.47
CA ALA A 197 -17.39 -6.66 -3.25
C ALA A 197 -17.30 -5.99 -1.87
N ASP A 198 -16.89 -6.73 -0.85
CA ASP A 198 -16.78 -6.23 0.52
C ASP A 198 -15.64 -5.23 0.65
N ILE A 199 -14.47 -5.55 0.07
CA ILE A 199 -13.29 -4.68 0.13
C ILE A 199 -13.43 -3.43 -0.75
N ALA A 200 -14.24 -3.51 -1.81
CA ALA A 200 -14.42 -2.44 -2.77
C ALA A 200 -14.96 -1.16 -2.13
N ALA A 201 -15.92 -1.27 -1.21
CA ALA A 201 -16.50 -0.11 -0.53
C ALA A 201 -15.47 0.62 0.37
N GLY A 202 -14.66 -0.13 1.12
CA GLY A 202 -13.60 0.43 1.96
C GLY A 202 -12.50 1.11 1.13
N ILE A 203 -12.02 0.44 0.07
CA ILE A 203 -11.01 1.01 -0.84
C ILE A 203 -11.57 2.25 -1.55
N GLN A 204 -12.82 2.23 -2.03
CA GLN A 204 -13.43 3.40 -2.65
C GLN A 204 -13.46 4.59 -1.70
N SER A 205 -13.83 4.36 -0.44
CA SER A 205 -13.90 5.41 0.58
C SER A 205 -12.51 5.97 0.90
N CYS A 206 -11.52 5.09 1.03
CA CYS A 206 -10.11 5.43 1.21
C CYS A 206 -9.58 6.31 0.06
N ILE A 207 -9.80 5.89 -1.20
CA ILE A 207 -9.36 6.65 -2.38
C ILE A 207 -10.10 7.99 -2.52
N LYS A 208 -11.41 8.04 -2.26
CA LYS A 208 -12.16 9.30 -2.25
C LYS A 208 -11.60 10.27 -1.21
N LYS A 209 -11.25 9.79 -0.02
CA LYS A 209 -10.66 10.60 1.03
C LYS A 209 -9.28 11.12 0.63
N LEU A 210 -8.40 10.27 0.10
CA LEU A 210 -7.11 10.67 -0.46
C LEU A 210 -7.27 11.83 -1.47
N LEU A 211 -8.16 11.66 -2.45
CA LEU A 211 -8.39 12.67 -3.49
C LEU A 211 -9.00 13.97 -2.98
N SER A 212 -9.73 13.94 -1.85
CA SER A 212 -10.27 15.16 -1.23
C SER A 212 -9.20 16.05 -0.59
N TRP A 213 -8.04 15.47 -0.23
CA TRP A 213 -6.91 16.20 0.32
C TRP A 213 -5.86 16.60 -0.72
N ALA A 214 -5.78 15.84 -1.82
CA ALA A 214 -4.76 15.98 -2.85
C ALA A 214 -4.93 17.28 -3.64
#